data_AF-A0AAV5MMY1-F1
#
_entry.id   AF-A0AAV5MMY1-F1
#
_cell.length_a   1.000
_cell.length_b   1.000
_cell.length_c   1.000
_cell.angle_alpha   90.00
_cell.angle_beta   90.00
_cell.angle_gamma   90.00
#
_symmetry.space_group_name_H-M   'P 1'
#
loop_
_entity.id
_entity.type
_entity.pdbx_description
1 polymer ?
#
loop_
_entity_poly.entity_id
_entity_poly.type
_entity_poly.pdbx_seq_one_letter_code
_entity_poly.pdbx_strand_id
1 'polypeptide(L)'
;MLVEHAPPLWIKPLVLDGILSSLSPRIVSHRLTPAIQLLNPHYRWNSCSTIAMAAPKVDSSGESLPEHAAGKWYSVPDLRPRDHRFTAPLDYRDPATSLKISIFAREVVAVGKEDQPLPYLLFLQGGPGFESPRPTEGSGWILKACEEFRVILMDQRGTGLSTPLTTSSMLQFKSARDLADYLKHFRADSIANDAEFIRVRLVPGSGPWTVLGQSYGGFCAVTYLSFAPQGLKQVLLTGGIPPIGDGCTADTVYGACFEQVAYQNEKYYKRYPQDIEVVREVVNYLAESEGGGVPLPSGGILTPRGLQLLGLSGLGSSAGFERLHYL
;
A
#
# COMPACT_ATOMS: atom_id res chain seq x y z
N MET A 1 11.56 -10.83 38.09
CA MET A 1 10.54 -10.66 39.14
C MET A 1 9.28 -10.18 38.43
N LEU A 2 8.49 -11.10 37.89
CA LEU A 2 7.23 -11.61 38.47
C LEU A 2 6.20 -10.45 38.56
N VAL A 3 5.33 -10.32 37.55
CA VAL A 3 3.99 -10.93 37.48
C VAL A 3 3.06 -10.30 38.52
N GLU A 4 2.05 -9.54 38.08
CA GLU A 4 0.63 -9.69 38.48
C GLU A 4 -0.28 -8.61 37.86
N HIS A 5 -1.55 -9.02 37.70
CA HIS A 5 -2.75 -8.24 37.37
C HIS A 5 -3.24 -8.19 35.92
N ALA A 6 -3.84 -9.32 35.49
CA ALA A 6 -5.02 -9.32 34.64
C ALA A 6 -6.21 -9.91 35.43
N PRO A 7 -7.40 -9.28 35.48
CA PRO A 7 -8.58 -9.87 36.11
C PRO A 7 -9.34 -10.81 35.14
N PRO A 8 -10.07 -11.82 35.66
CA PRO A 8 -10.56 -12.96 34.88
C PRO A 8 -12.01 -12.85 34.41
N LEU A 9 -12.29 -13.61 33.34
CA LEU A 9 -13.57 -14.20 32.90
C LEU A 9 -14.61 -13.23 32.33
N TRP A 10 -15.21 -13.62 31.20
CA TRP A 10 -16.63 -13.96 31.03
C TRP A 10 -16.77 -14.55 29.60
N ILE A 11 -16.55 -15.86 29.48
CA ILE A 11 -17.10 -16.66 28.39
C ILE A 11 -18.25 -17.45 29.01
N LYS A 12 -19.47 -17.21 28.54
CA LYS A 12 -20.55 -18.19 28.62
C LYS A 12 -21.14 -18.40 27.22
N PRO A 13 -21.30 -19.66 26.78
CA PRO A 13 -21.95 -20.00 25.53
C PRO A 13 -23.47 -19.90 25.69
N LEU A 14 -24.15 -19.29 24.72
CA LEU A 14 -25.60 -19.41 24.58
C LEU A 14 -25.90 -20.77 23.93
N VAL A 15 -26.30 -21.72 24.76
CA VAL A 15 -27.05 -22.92 24.36
C VAL A 15 -28.53 -22.55 24.42
N LEU A 16 -29.25 -22.76 23.32
CA LEU A 16 -30.71 -22.79 23.27
C LEU A 16 -31.09 -24.10 22.60
N ASP A 17 -31.55 -25.03 23.43
CA ASP A 17 -32.16 -26.30 23.06
C ASP A 17 -33.59 -26.07 22.53
N GLY A 18 -33.97 -26.89 21.54
CA GLY A 18 -35.35 -27.37 21.36
C GLY A 18 -36.06 -26.96 20.07
N ILE A 19 -36.09 -27.84 19.05
CA ILE A 19 -37.16 -28.81 18.80
C ILE A 19 -36.95 -29.50 17.43
N LEU A 20 -36.64 -30.80 17.51
CA LEU A 20 -36.98 -31.95 16.66
C LEU A 20 -37.40 -31.74 15.18
N SER A 21 -36.68 -32.36 14.24
CA SER A 21 -37.16 -33.61 13.59
C SER A 21 -36.14 -34.25 12.65
N SER A 22 -35.88 -35.54 12.92
CA SER A 22 -35.49 -36.66 12.05
C SER A 22 -34.69 -36.41 10.75
N LEU A 23 -33.49 -36.98 10.66
CA LEU A 23 -33.20 -38.20 9.88
C LEU A 23 -31.69 -38.53 9.93
N SER A 24 -31.36 -39.71 10.42
CA SER A 24 -30.06 -40.41 10.34
C SER A 24 -30.38 -41.90 10.58
N PRO A 25 -29.63 -42.89 10.05
CA PRO A 25 -28.16 -42.88 10.08
C PRO A 25 -27.45 -43.52 8.88
N ARG A 26 -26.14 -43.25 8.76
CA ARG A 26 -25.14 -44.31 8.50
C ARG A 26 -23.80 -43.94 9.13
N ILE A 27 -23.37 -44.84 10.01
CA ILE A 27 -22.17 -44.82 10.84
C ILE A 27 -21.00 -45.35 10.03
N VAL A 28 -19.83 -44.69 10.12
CA VAL A 28 -18.53 -45.37 10.10
C VAL A 28 -17.64 -44.69 11.15
N SER A 29 -17.22 -45.45 12.15
CA SER A 29 -16.31 -45.04 13.23
C SER A 29 -14.86 -45.21 12.81
N HIS A 30 -13.93 -44.36 13.24
CA HIS A 30 -12.61 -44.80 13.73
C HIS A 30 -12.04 -43.79 14.74
N ARG A 31 -11.18 -44.32 15.62
CA ARG A 31 -10.88 -43.89 17.00
C ARG A 31 -9.79 -42.82 17.13
N LEU A 32 -9.72 -42.25 18.33
CA LEU A 32 -8.87 -41.17 18.87
C LEU A 32 -7.41 -41.58 19.25
N THR A 33 -6.43 -40.69 18.91
CA THR A 33 -5.25 -40.12 19.69
C THR A 33 -4.16 -41.02 20.33
N PRO A 34 -3.00 -40.51 20.87
CA PRO A 34 -2.33 -39.16 20.85
C PRO A 34 -0.76 -39.13 20.64
N ALA A 35 -0.19 -37.92 20.68
CA ALA A 35 1.10 -37.49 21.32
C ALA A 35 2.38 -37.10 20.50
N ILE A 36 2.70 -35.78 20.57
CA ILE A 36 3.97 -35.07 20.87
C ILE A 36 5.30 -35.51 20.22
N GLN A 37 5.97 -34.57 19.52
CA GLN A 37 7.41 -34.25 19.74
C GLN A 37 7.82 -32.87 19.20
N LEU A 38 8.39 -32.06 20.09
CA LEU A 38 9.08 -30.78 19.85
C LEU A 38 10.46 -31.02 19.22
N LEU A 39 10.79 -30.33 18.12
CA LEU A 39 12.18 -30.18 17.66
C LEU A 39 12.44 -28.76 17.17
N ASN A 40 13.33 -28.08 17.90
CA ASN A 40 14.05 -26.87 17.51
C ASN A 40 15.19 -27.26 16.55
N PRO A 41 15.48 -26.45 15.52
CA PRO A 41 16.85 -26.33 15.07
C PRO A 41 17.30 -24.87 15.01
N HIS A 42 18.37 -24.60 15.77
CA HIS A 42 19.24 -23.45 15.59
C HIS A 42 19.78 -23.41 14.16
N TYR A 43 19.56 -22.32 13.43
CA TYR A 43 20.28 -22.03 12.19
C TYR A 43 21.27 -20.89 12.43
N ARG A 44 22.56 -21.24 12.39
CA ARG A 44 23.68 -20.29 12.26
C ARG A 44 23.61 -19.64 10.88
N TRP A 45 23.62 -18.31 10.84
CA TRP A 45 23.78 -17.56 9.60
C TRP A 45 25.26 -17.25 9.39
N ASN A 46 25.82 -17.73 8.28
CA ASN A 46 27.11 -17.29 7.78
C ASN A 46 26.94 -15.93 7.08
N SER A 47 27.90 -15.05 7.33
CA SER A 47 28.05 -13.69 6.82
C SER A 47 27.91 -13.59 5.29
N CYS A 48 26.99 -12.74 4.82
CA CYS A 48 26.85 -12.40 3.41
C CYS A 48 27.72 -11.18 3.07
N SER A 49 28.52 -11.28 2.01
CA SER A 49 29.45 -10.26 1.54
C SER A 49 28.71 -9.07 0.90
N THR A 50 29.09 -7.87 1.33
CA THR A 50 28.55 -6.56 0.94
C THR A 50 28.72 -6.27 -0.56
N ILE A 51 27.63 -5.93 -1.24
CA ILE A 51 27.67 -5.20 -2.52
C ILE A 51 27.28 -3.75 -2.23
N ALA A 52 28.26 -2.85 -2.29
CA ALA A 52 28.02 -1.42 -2.16
C ALA A 52 27.32 -0.90 -3.43
N MET A 53 26.06 -0.53 -3.31
CA MET A 53 25.40 0.33 -4.29
C MET A 53 26.04 1.71 -4.18
N ALA A 54 26.56 2.24 -5.28
CA ALA A 54 27.20 3.54 -5.32
C ALA A 54 26.19 4.63 -4.94
N ALA A 55 26.23 5.08 -3.68
CA ALA A 55 25.75 6.39 -3.31
C ALA A 55 26.54 7.45 -4.11
N PRO A 56 25.94 8.60 -4.45
CA PRO A 56 26.69 9.71 -5.03
C PRO A 56 27.88 10.04 -4.11
N LYS A 57 29.06 10.29 -4.69
CA LYS A 57 30.28 10.64 -3.94
C LYS A 57 29.96 11.73 -2.92
N VAL A 58 29.92 11.35 -1.65
CA VAL A 58 29.91 12.28 -0.52
C VAL A 58 31.36 12.61 -0.22
N ASP A 59 31.65 13.91 -0.19
CA ASP A 59 32.94 14.44 0.23
C ASP A 59 33.34 13.83 1.57
N SER A 60 34.62 13.47 1.71
CA SER A 60 35.17 12.80 2.89
C SER A 60 35.36 13.76 4.08
N SER A 61 34.32 14.50 4.44
CA SER A 61 34.18 15.10 5.77
C SER A 61 33.36 14.15 6.63
N GLY A 62 33.96 13.59 7.68
CA GLY A 62 33.36 12.58 8.58
C GLY A 62 32.18 13.07 9.43
N GLU A 63 31.29 13.88 8.88
CA GLU A 63 30.02 14.23 9.49
C GLU A 63 28.98 13.17 9.11
N SER A 64 28.44 12.47 10.11
CA SER A 64 27.28 11.60 9.91
C SER A 64 26.13 12.43 9.34
N LEU A 65 25.61 12.05 8.18
CA LEU A 65 24.43 12.69 7.59
C LEU A 65 23.32 12.79 8.65
N PRO A 66 22.63 13.93 8.77
CA PRO A 66 21.58 14.09 9.76
C PRO A 66 20.49 13.04 9.52
N GLU A 67 19.97 12.45 10.61
CA GLU A 67 18.90 11.45 10.53
C GLU A 67 17.62 12.02 9.89
N HIS A 68 17.45 13.35 9.95
CA HIS A 68 16.34 14.10 9.37
C HIS A 68 16.83 15.46 8.88
N ALA A 69 16.49 15.80 7.64
CA ALA A 69 16.68 17.12 7.06
C ALA A 69 15.34 17.67 6.56
N ALA A 70 15.02 18.91 6.94
CA ALA A 70 13.87 19.64 6.45
C ALA A 70 14.32 20.74 5.48
N GLY A 71 13.68 20.80 4.32
CA GLY A 71 13.86 21.87 3.33
C GLY A 71 13.13 23.15 3.73
N LYS A 72 13.35 24.19 2.92
CA LYS A 72 12.61 25.46 3.06
C LYS A 72 11.17 25.28 2.57
N TRP A 73 10.25 26.03 3.17
CA TRP A 73 8.91 26.21 2.63
C TRP A 73 8.96 26.87 1.24
N TYR A 74 8.14 26.39 0.33
CA TYR A 74 7.88 27.01 -0.97
C TYR A 74 6.38 27.16 -1.19
N SER A 75 6.00 27.87 -2.24
CA SER A 75 4.60 28.16 -2.56
C SER A 75 4.14 27.40 -3.78
N VAL A 76 2.92 26.87 -3.68
CA VAL A 76 2.03 26.61 -4.80
C VAL A 76 0.71 27.36 -4.52
N PRO A 77 -0.20 27.58 -5.48
CA PRO A 77 -1.50 28.18 -5.19
C PRO A 77 -2.19 27.47 -4.01
N ASP A 78 -2.69 28.26 -3.04
CA ASP A 78 -3.40 27.85 -1.82
C ASP A 78 -2.63 26.99 -0.78
N LEU A 79 -1.46 26.43 -1.13
CA LEU A 79 -0.70 25.55 -0.25
C LEU A 79 0.75 26.01 -0.05
N ARG A 80 1.30 25.62 1.09
CA ARG A 80 2.71 25.80 1.47
C ARG A 80 3.30 24.43 1.75
N PRO A 81 4.07 23.87 0.81
CA PRO A 81 4.76 22.62 1.05
C PRO A 81 6.20 22.83 1.54
N ARG A 82 6.73 21.85 2.28
CA ARG A 82 8.16 21.68 2.54
C ARG A 82 8.54 20.21 2.42
N ASP A 83 9.73 19.97 1.91
CA ASP A 83 10.23 18.62 1.70
C ASP A 83 11.07 18.16 2.89
N HIS A 84 10.92 16.90 3.27
CA HIS A 84 11.70 16.23 4.31
C HIS A 84 12.43 15.03 3.74
N ARG A 85 13.64 14.79 4.23
CA ARG A 85 14.40 13.56 3.98
C ARG A 85 14.82 12.95 5.32
N PHE A 86 14.58 11.67 5.45
CA PHE A 86 14.93 10.87 6.61
C PHE A 86 15.94 9.79 6.21
N THR A 87 16.88 9.49 7.09
CA THR A 87 17.83 8.38 6.92
C THR A 87 17.37 7.25 7.82
N ALA A 88 16.66 6.27 7.25
CA ALA A 88 16.02 5.17 7.97
C ALA A 88 16.80 3.85 7.77
N PRO A 89 16.71 2.88 8.70
CA PRO A 89 17.25 1.55 8.46
C PRO A 89 16.44 0.79 7.40
N LEU A 90 17.14 0.01 6.57
CA LEU A 90 16.53 -0.93 5.65
C LEU A 90 15.79 -2.03 6.42
N ASP A 91 16.42 -2.56 7.46
CA ASP A 91 15.89 -3.59 8.36
C ASP A 91 15.78 -3.05 9.79
N TYR A 92 14.54 -2.94 10.28
CA TYR A 92 14.24 -2.43 11.63
C TYR A 92 14.49 -3.46 12.74
N ARG A 93 14.83 -4.72 12.42
CA ARG A 93 15.17 -5.73 13.44
C ARG A 93 16.56 -5.53 14.04
N ASP A 94 17.47 -4.94 13.27
CA ASP A 94 18.80 -4.54 13.74
C ASP A 94 19.15 -3.14 13.20
N PRO A 95 18.47 -2.09 13.72
CA PRO A 95 18.54 -0.76 13.12
C PRO A 95 19.94 -0.13 13.23
N ALA A 96 20.78 -0.59 14.16
CA ALA A 96 22.12 -0.05 14.40
C ALA A 96 23.11 -0.49 13.32
N THR A 97 23.04 -1.74 12.87
CA THR A 97 23.96 -2.31 11.87
C THR A 97 23.38 -2.34 10.46
N SER A 98 22.07 -2.14 10.32
CA SER A 98 21.38 -2.18 9.04
C SER A 98 21.86 -1.10 8.08
N LEU A 99 21.92 -1.47 6.79
CA LEU A 99 22.05 -0.52 5.69
C LEU A 99 21.00 0.59 5.83
N LYS A 100 21.38 1.82 5.47
CA LYS A 100 20.45 2.96 5.53
C LYS A 100 19.85 3.25 4.17
N ILE A 101 18.59 3.64 4.17
CA ILE A 101 17.86 4.12 3.00
C ILE A 101 17.33 5.53 3.26
N SER A 102 17.07 6.28 2.18
CA SER A 102 16.45 7.60 2.27
C SER A 102 14.94 7.44 2.15
N ILE A 103 14.19 8.04 3.07
CA ILE A 103 12.74 8.18 2.98
C ILE A 103 12.40 9.65 2.78
N PHE A 104 11.64 9.94 1.74
CA PHE A 104 11.12 11.26 1.42
C PHE A 104 9.68 11.41 1.94
N ALA A 105 9.40 12.57 2.54
CA ALA A 105 8.04 12.97 2.81
C ALA A 105 7.89 14.47 2.53
N ARG A 106 6.72 14.86 2.02
CA ARG A 106 6.36 16.26 1.84
C ARG A 106 5.32 16.65 2.86
N GLU A 107 5.63 17.64 3.66
CA GLU A 107 4.66 18.28 4.52
C GLU A 107 3.93 19.38 3.75
N VAL A 108 2.61 19.43 3.88
CA VAL A 108 1.74 20.38 3.19
C VAL A 108 0.78 20.99 4.21
N VAL A 109 0.69 22.31 4.19
CA VAL A 109 -0.31 23.08 4.93
C VAL A 109 -0.97 24.10 4.00
N ALA A 110 -2.11 24.64 4.40
CA ALA A 110 -2.68 25.80 3.72
C ALA A 110 -1.78 27.04 3.92
N VAL A 111 -1.80 27.97 2.96
CA VAL A 111 -1.08 29.26 3.08
C VAL A 111 -1.45 29.96 4.39
N GLY A 112 -0.43 30.42 5.14
CA GLY A 112 -0.60 31.13 6.41
C GLY A 112 -0.76 30.21 7.64
N LYS A 113 -0.59 28.90 7.47
CA LYS A 113 -0.68 27.90 8.56
C LYS A 113 0.64 27.22 8.91
N GLU A 114 1.76 27.64 8.35
CA GLU A 114 3.09 27.02 8.55
C GLU A 114 3.50 26.87 10.02
N ASP A 115 3.19 27.89 10.81
CA ASP A 115 3.54 28.00 12.23
C ASP A 115 2.37 27.65 13.17
N GLN A 116 1.21 27.27 12.62
CA GLN A 116 0.04 26.91 13.45
C GLN A 116 0.20 25.50 14.05
N PRO A 117 -0.21 25.29 15.31
CA PRO A 117 -0.14 23.99 15.98
C PRO A 117 -1.28 23.07 15.54
N LEU A 118 -1.23 22.62 14.29
CA LEU A 118 -2.21 21.71 13.69
C LEU A 118 -1.86 20.24 13.95
N PRO A 119 -2.87 19.34 14.09
CA PRO A 119 -2.63 17.90 14.11
C PRO A 119 -2.04 17.39 12.79
N TYR A 120 -1.32 16.27 12.83
CA TYR A 120 -0.70 15.67 11.65
C TYR A 120 -1.60 14.61 11.03
N LEU A 121 -1.61 14.57 9.70
CA LEU A 121 -2.29 13.55 8.89
C LEU A 121 -1.26 12.90 7.94
N LEU A 122 -0.86 11.67 8.21
CA LEU A 122 -0.07 10.88 7.27
C LEU A 122 -0.96 10.32 6.16
N PHE A 123 -0.60 10.56 4.91
CA PHE A 123 -1.20 9.91 3.76
C PHE A 123 -0.35 8.72 3.31
N LEU A 124 -1.01 7.56 3.17
CA LEU A 124 -0.43 6.34 2.60
C LEU A 124 -1.05 6.11 1.22
N GLN A 125 -0.23 6.30 0.19
CA GLN A 125 -0.58 6.13 -1.22
C GLN A 125 -0.84 4.67 -1.59
N GLY A 126 -1.78 4.47 -2.53
CA GLY A 126 -2.10 3.19 -3.14
C GLY A 126 -1.16 2.74 -4.26
N GLY A 127 -1.63 1.79 -5.08
CA GLY A 127 -0.82 1.11 -6.08
C GLY A 127 -0.79 -0.38 -5.82
N PRO A 128 0.29 -0.96 -5.23
CA PRO A 128 1.54 -0.35 -4.72
C PRO A 128 2.45 0.24 -5.82
N GLY A 129 3.60 0.81 -5.43
CA GLY A 129 4.67 1.19 -6.36
C GLY A 129 4.65 2.63 -6.86
N PHE A 130 3.69 3.44 -6.43
CA PHE A 130 3.61 4.86 -6.77
C PHE A 130 4.12 5.74 -5.63
N GLU A 131 4.68 6.90 -6.00
CA GLU A 131 4.96 7.99 -5.09
C GLU A 131 3.68 8.65 -4.56
N SER A 132 3.78 9.32 -3.42
CA SER A 132 2.68 10.15 -2.94
C SER A 132 2.42 11.33 -3.90
N PRO A 133 1.18 11.87 -3.96
CA PRO A 133 0.85 12.99 -4.83
C PRO A 133 1.80 14.18 -4.71
N ARG A 134 2.00 14.88 -5.83
CA ARG A 134 2.78 16.12 -5.90
C ARG A 134 1.83 17.28 -6.20
N PRO A 135 1.17 17.87 -5.17
CA PRO A 135 0.20 18.93 -5.42
C PRO A 135 0.89 20.15 -6.04
N THR A 136 0.35 20.61 -7.16
CA THR A 136 0.77 21.83 -7.86
C THR A 136 -0.11 23.03 -7.52
N GLU A 137 -1.21 22.82 -6.79
CA GLU A 137 -2.19 23.78 -6.31
C GLU A 137 -3.03 23.15 -5.18
N GLY A 138 -3.83 23.95 -4.49
CA GLY A 138 -4.85 23.47 -3.56
C GLY A 138 -6.07 22.94 -4.30
N SER A 139 -6.26 21.62 -4.31
CA SER A 139 -7.48 21.01 -4.85
C SER A 139 -7.87 19.72 -4.12
N GLY A 140 -9.10 19.29 -4.38
CA GLY A 140 -9.65 18.02 -3.91
C GLY A 140 -9.53 17.83 -2.39
N TRP A 141 -9.19 16.59 -2.00
CA TRP A 141 -9.11 16.22 -0.59
C TRP A 141 -7.92 16.85 0.14
N ILE A 142 -6.82 17.17 -0.56
CA ILE A 142 -5.62 17.75 0.06
C ILE A 142 -5.92 19.16 0.57
N LEU A 143 -6.55 19.99 -0.26
CA LEU A 143 -6.99 21.33 0.15
C LEU A 143 -7.91 21.25 1.37
N LYS A 144 -8.92 20.36 1.30
CA LYS A 144 -9.86 20.17 2.41
C LYS A 144 -9.16 19.71 3.69
N ALA A 145 -8.23 18.77 3.61
CA ALA A 145 -7.49 18.28 4.77
C ALA A 145 -6.60 19.37 5.39
N CYS A 146 -6.00 20.23 4.58
CA CYS A 146 -5.17 21.36 5.03
C CYS A 146 -5.96 22.45 5.78
N GLU A 147 -7.29 22.40 5.79
CA GLU A 147 -8.11 23.24 6.66
C GLU A 147 -7.91 22.89 8.15
N GLU A 148 -7.62 21.62 8.45
CA GLU A 148 -7.59 21.11 9.83
C GLU A 148 -6.27 20.40 10.19
N PHE A 149 -5.47 20.00 9.21
CA PHE A 149 -4.27 19.17 9.41
C PHE A 149 -3.03 19.73 8.74
N ARG A 150 -1.86 19.32 9.26
CA ARG A 150 -0.59 19.27 8.52
C ARG A 150 -0.53 17.93 7.79
N VAL A 151 -0.66 17.95 6.48
CA VAL A 151 -0.69 16.73 5.68
C VAL A 151 0.73 16.29 5.37
N ILE A 152 1.06 15.02 5.67
CA ILE A 152 2.35 14.40 5.37
C ILE A 152 2.15 13.42 4.21
N LEU A 153 2.67 13.78 3.05
CA LEU A 153 2.68 12.99 1.84
C LEU A 153 3.98 12.19 1.79
N MET A 154 3.96 10.96 2.31
CA MET A 154 5.14 10.10 2.39
C MET A 154 5.27 9.25 1.13
N ASP A 155 6.44 9.29 0.50
CA ASP A 155 6.80 8.25 -0.46
C ASP A 155 7.16 7.00 0.33
N GLN A 156 6.39 5.93 0.16
CA GLN A 156 6.75 4.66 0.80
C GLN A 156 8.14 4.21 0.29
N ARG A 157 8.90 3.52 1.15
CA ARG A 157 10.19 2.93 0.75
C ARG A 157 10.09 2.23 -0.61
N GLY A 158 11.03 2.50 -1.50
CA GLY A 158 11.05 1.94 -2.84
C GLY A 158 10.25 2.71 -3.89
N THR A 159 9.51 3.75 -3.50
CA THR A 159 8.73 4.58 -4.44
C THR A 159 9.23 6.04 -4.47
N GLY A 160 8.95 6.74 -5.57
CA GLY A 160 9.27 8.16 -5.73
C GLY A 160 10.72 8.52 -5.40
N LEU A 161 10.88 9.40 -4.41
CA LEU A 161 12.17 9.88 -3.92
C LEU A 161 12.72 9.08 -2.72
N SER A 162 12.00 8.03 -2.28
CA SER A 162 12.38 7.14 -1.17
C SER A 162 13.14 5.91 -1.65
N THR A 163 14.46 6.05 -1.89
CA THR A 163 15.33 4.97 -2.40
C THR A 163 14.62 4.08 -3.44
N PRO A 164 14.31 4.64 -4.63
CA PRO A 164 13.37 4.00 -5.55
C PRO A 164 13.88 2.66 -6.08
N LEU A 165 12.96 1.70 -6.18
CA LEU A 165 13.18 0.42 -6.84
C LEU A 165 12.90 0.60 -8.34
N THR A 166 13.96 0.53 -9.14
CA THR A 166 13.89 0.63 -10.61
C THR A 166 14.39 -0.66 -11.24
N THR A 167 14.04 -0.90 -12.51
CA THR A 167 14.60 -2.03 -13.27
C THR A 167 16.14 -2.03 -13.20
N SER A 168 16.77 -0.86 -13.41
CA SER A 168 18.21 -0.72 -13.36
C SER A 168 18.81 -1.03 -11.99
N SER A 169 18.16 -0.63 -10.88
CA SER A 169 18.64 -0.93 -9.53
C SER A 169 18.45 -2.42 -9.18
N MET A 170 17.35 -3.03 -9.62
CA MET A 170 17.09 -4.45 -9.39
C MET A 170 18.00 -5.37 -10.21
N LEU A 171 18.44 -4.93 -11.40
CA LEU A 171 19.41 -5.67 -12.23
C LEU A 171 20.83 -5.68 -11.65
N GLN A 172 21.13 -4.90 -10.61
CA GLN A 172 22.44 -4.93 -9.94
C GLN A 172 22.62 -6.19 -9.07
N PHE A 173 21.54 -6.89 -8.73
CA PHE A 173 21.59 -8.10 -7.91
C PHE A 173 22.05 -9.30 -8.74
N LYS A 174 22.99 -10.07 -8.19
CA LYS A 174 23.63 -11.20 -8.89
C LYS A 174 22.75 -12.45 -8.97
N SER A 175 21.73 -12.55 -8.12
CA SER A 175 20.81 -13.67 -8.10
C SER A 175 19.38 -13.24 -7.74
N ALA A 176 18.40 -14.03 -8.18
CA ALA A 176 17.00 -13.82 -7.81
C ALA A 176 16.77 -13.94 -6.30
N ARG A 177 17.58 -14.75 -5.60
CA ARG A 177 17.49 -14.91 -4.15
C ARG A 177 17.95 -13.64 -3.43
N ASP A 178 19.07 -13.07 -3.84
CA ASP A 178 19.57 -11.81 -3.25
C ASP A 178 18.58 -10.66 -3.48
N LEU A 179 17.97 -10.61 -4.67
CA LEU A 179 16.92 -9.64 -4.97
C LEU A 179 15.70 -9.83 -4.05
N ALA A 180 15.20 -11.07 -3.91
CA ALA A 180 14.08 -11.35 -3.03
C ALA A 180 14.38 -11.04 -1.55
N ASP A 181 15.60 -11.37 -1.11
CA ASP A 181 16.07 -11.05 0.24
C ASP A 181 16.18 -9.55 0.49
N TYR A 182 16.48 -8.75 -0.53
CA TYR A 182 16.43 -7.30 -0.44
C TYR A 182 14.99 -6.76 -0.46
N LEU A 183 14.16 -7.22 -1.41
CA LEU A 183 12.79 -6.75 -1.61
C LEU A 183 11.85 -7.04 -0.43
N LYS A 184 12.13 -8.06 0.38
CA LYS A 184 11.34 -8.34 1.60
C LYS A 184 11.34 -7.18 2.60
N HIS A 185 12.33 -6.30 2.53
CA HIS A 185 12.42 -5.10 3.36
C HIS A 185 11.52 -3.96 2.84
N PHE A 186 10.84 -4.11 1.71
CA PHE A 186 9.98 -3.07 1.12
C PHE A 186 8.48 -3.29 1.37
N ARG A 187 8.14 -4.20 2.29
CA ARG A 187 6.76 -4.59 2.61
C ARG A 187 6.08 -3.61 3.58
N ALA A 188 4.76 -3.77 3.72
CA ALA A 188 3.89 -2.96 4.57
C ALA A 188 4.35 -2.84 6.03
N ASP A 189 4.93 -3.89 6.62
CA ASP A 189 5.47 -3.85 7.98
C ASP A 189 6.64 -2.86 8.10
N SER A 190 7.52 -2.82 7.09
CA SER A 190 8.64 -1.89 7.09
C SER A 190 8.20 -0.47 6.72
N ILE A 191 7.15 -0.32 5.90
CA ILE A 191 6.49 0.98 5.64
C ILE A 191 5.88 1.55 6.94
N ALA A 192 5.23 0.71 7.76
CA ALA A 192 4.70 1.12 9.05
C ALA A 192 5.81 1.56 10.02
N ASN A 193 6.96 0.88 10.00
CA ASN A 193 8.12 1.28 10.78
C ASN A 193 8.70 2.64 10.32
N ASP A 194 8.74 2.92 9.01
CA ASP A 194 9.13 4.26 8.52
C ASP A 194 8.17 5.34 8.97
N ALA A 195 6.87 5.03 8.97
CA ALA A 195 5.85 5.94 9.46
C ALA A 195 6.07 6.27 10.95
N GLU A 196 6.31 5.28 11.81
CA GLU A 196 6.69 5.53 13.22
C GLU A 196 8.00 6.32 13.34
N PHE A 197 9.01 5.96 12.56
CA PHE A 197 10.32 6.63 12.56
C PHE A 197 10.19 8.13 12.22
N ILE A 198 9.33 8.46 11.26
CA ILE A 198 9.01 9.84 10.87
C ILE A 198 8.17 10.52 11.96
N ARG A 199 7.13 9.85 12.47
CA ARG A 199 6.19 10.42 13.45
C ARG A 199 6.93 10.94 14.69
N VAL A 200 7.81 10.13 15.28
CA VAL A 200 8.55 10.52 16.50
C VAL A 200 9.57 11.65 16.28
N ARG A 201 9.92 11.94 15.02
CA ARG A 201 10.84 13.04 14.67
C ARG A 201 10.11 14.30 14.22
N LEU A 202 8.94 14.15 13.60
CA LEU A 202 8.21 15.26 12.99
C LEU A 202 7.11 15.83 13.88
N VAL A 203 6.43 14.97 14.66
CA VAL A 203 5.31 15.39 15.52
C VAL A 203 5.85 15.91 16.86
N PRO A 204 5.52 17.15 17.27
CA PRO A 204 5.95 17.69 18.55
C PRO A 204 5.57 16.76 19.72
N GLY A 205 6.54 16.49 20.59
CA GLY A 205 6.35 15.59 21.74
C GLY A 205 6.09 14.12 21.36
N SER A 206 6.34 13.72 20.11
CA SER A 206 6.06 12.38 19.61
C SER A 206 4.61 11.95 19.84
N GLY A 207 3.67 12.90 19.72
CA GLY A 207 2.25 12.63 19.84
C GLY A 207 1.70 11.72 18.73
N PRO A 208 0.50 11.14 18.90
CA PRO A 208 -0.12 10.34 17.86
C PRO A 208 -0.60 11.22 16.70
N TRP A 209 -0.65 10.65 15.49
CA TRP A 209 -1.17 11.30 14.29
C TRP A 209 -2.34 10.53 13.66
N THR A 210 -3.08 11.17 12.75
CA THR A 210 -4.10 10.48 11.95
C THR A 210 -3.45 9.88 10.71
N VAL A 211 -3.92 8.72 10.25
CA VAL A 211 -3.49 8.10 8.99
C VAL A 211 -4.67 8.07 8.02
N LEU A 212 -4.43 8.41 6.76
CA LEU A 212 -5.34 8.23 5.64
C LEU A 212 -4.72 7.25 4.63
N GLY A 213 -5.30 6.05 4.51
CA GLY A 213 -4.88 5.03 3.57
C GLY A 213 -5.77 4.98 2.33
N GLN A 214 -5.17 4.94 1.15
CA GLN A 214 -5.87 4.81 -0.14
C GLN A 214 -5.42 3.53 -0.84
N SER A 215 -6.37 2.67 -1.27
CA SER A 215 -6.07 1.42 -1.97
C SER A 215 -4.98 0.60 -1.23
N TYR A 216 -3.85 0.22 -1.84
CA TYR A 216 -2.76 -0.46 -1.14
C TYR A 216 -2.30 0.28 0.15
N GLY A 217 -2.36 1.60 0.18
CA GLY A 217 -2.09 2.38 1.39
C GLY A 217 -3.05 2.08 2.55
N GLY A 218 -4.27 1.60 2.26
CA GLY A 218 -5.18 1.02 3.24
C GLY A 218 -4.66 -0.27 3.86
N PHE A 219 -4.01 -1.16 3.08
CA PHE A 219 -3.36 -2.36 3.61
C PHE A 219 -2.20 -1.96 4.54
N CYS A 220 -1.41 -0.95 4.16
CA CYS A 220 -0.37 -0.39 5.02
C CYS A 220 -0.96 0.24 6.28
N ALA A 221 -2.06 0.97 6.19
CA ALA A 221 -2.72 1.60 7.32
C ALA A 221 -3.24 0.58 8.34
N VAL A 222 -3.85 -0.52 7.88
CA VAL A 222 -4.28 -1.61 8.77
C VAL A 222 -3.09 -2.35 9.38
N THR A 223 -2.01 -2.56 8.60
CA THR A 223 -0.76 -3.13 9.12
C THR A 223 -0.17 -2.26 10.24
N TYR A 224 -0.13 -0.94 10.04
CA TYR A 224 0.35 0.01 11.04
C TYR A 224 -0.54 -0.03 12.30
N LEU A 225 -1.86 -0.07 12.13
CA LEU A 225 -2.80 -0.23 13.25
C LEU A 225 -2.55 -1.51 14.06
N SER A 226 -2.15 -2.61 13.41
CA SER A 226 -1.82 -3.85 14.10
C SER A 226 -0.47 -3.82 14.83
N PHE A 227 0.52 -3.08 14.32
CA PHE A 227 1.91 -3.18 14.79
C PHE A 227 2.28 -2.06 15.78
N ALA A 228 1.73 -0.85 15.61
CA ALA A 228 2.04 0.30 16.44
C ALA A 228 0.81 1.21 16.67
N PRO A 229 -0.29 0.68 17.23
CA PRO A 229 -1.54 1.43 17.44
C PRO A 229 -1.36 2.67 18.34
N GLN A 230 -0.41 2.66 19.27
CA GLN A 230 -0.12 3.78 20.17
C GLN A 230 0.32 5.07 19.45
N GLY A 231 0.86 4.95 18.23
CA GLY A 231 1.24 6.08 17.40
C GLY A 231 0.07 6.71 16.64
N LEU A 232 -1.12 6.10 16.71
CA LEU A 232 -2.25 6.43 15.87
C LEU A 232 -3.39 7.04 16.69
N LYS A 233 -3.85 8.22 16.27
CA LYS A 233 -5.05 8.84 16.80
C LYS A 233 -6.30 8.25 16.13
N GLN A 234 -6.26 8.16 14.81
CA GLN A 234 -7.36 7.69 13.95
C GLN A 234 -6.78 7.10 12.65
N VAL A 235 -7.50 6.16 12.05
CA VAL A 235 -7.18 5.58 10.73
C VAL A 235 -8.39 5.71 9.81
N LEU A 236 -8.22 6.42 8.70
CA LEU A 236 -9.22 6.67 7.67
C LEU A 236 -8.87 5.82 6.44
N LEU A 237 -9.84 5.06 5.92
CA LEU A 237 -9.63 4.17 4.79
C LEU A 237 -10.47 4.62 3.58
N THR A 238 -9.82 4.74 2.43
CA THR A 238 -10.43 5.09 1.14
C THR A 238 -10.23 3.94 0.16
N GLY A 239 -10.83 2.80 0.50
CA GLY A 239 -10.59 1.52 -0.14
C GLY A 239 -9.32 0.83 0.37
N GLY A 240 -9.14 -0.43 -0.04
CA GLY A 240 -7.98 -1.24 0.33
C GLY A 240 -8.05 -1.81 1.73
N ILE A 241 -8.95 -2.77 1.92
CA ILE A 241 -9.07 -3.53 3.17
C ILE A 241 -8.36 -4.87 2.96
N PRO A 242 -7.34 -5.21 3.77
CA PRO A 242 -6.71 -6.52 3.67
C PRO A 242 -7.74 -7.59 4.01
N PRO A 243 -7.75 -8.74 3.31
CA PRO A 243 -8.68 -9.80 3.62
C PRO A 243 -8.46 -10.36 5.02
N ILE A 244 -9.53 -10.78 5.68
CA ILE A 244 -9.51 -11.28 7.05
C ILE A 244 -9.94 -12.75 7.04
N GLY A 245 -9.09 -13.64 7.56
CA GLY A 245 -9.41 -15.05 7.78
C GLY A 245 -8.86 -16.03 6.73
N ASP A 246 -8.92 -17.31 7.08
CA ASP A 246 -8.48 -18.42 6.22
C ASP A 246 -9.40 -18.53 4.98
N GLY A 247 -8.81 -18.81 3.81
CA GLY A 247 -9.56 -18.97 2.55
C GLY A 247 -9.75 -17.70 1.72
N CYS A 248 -9.35 -16.52 2.22
CA CYS A 248 -9.28 -15.31 1.40
C CYS A 248 -7.99 -15.27 0.55
N THR A 249 -7.92 -16.15 -0.45
CA THR A 249 -6.86 -16.12 -1.47
C THR A 249 -7.08 -14.95 -2.43
N ALA A 250 -6.05 -14.58 -3.19
CA ALA A 250 -6.20 -13.62 -4.28
C ALA A 250 -7.30 -14.06 -5.25
N ASP A 251 -7.35 -15.34 -5.59
CA ASP A 251 -8.36 -15.90 -6.50
C ASP A 251 -9.78 -15.73 -5.97
N THR A 252 -10.02 -15.95 -4.66
CA THR A 252 -11.33 -15.71 -4.03
C THR A 252 -11.74 -14.24 -4.16
N VAL A 253 -10.81 -13.32 -3.88
CA VAL A 253 -11.07 -11.87 -3.96
C VAL A 253 -11.36 -11.44 -5.39
N TYR A 254 -10.57 -11.91 -6.37
CA TYR A 254 -10.79 -11.61 -7.78
C TYR A 254 -12.09 -12.22 -8.30
N GLY A 255 -12.40 -13.46 -7.91
CA GLY A 255 -13.64 -14.14 -8.26
C GLY A 255 -14.88 -13.34 -7.83
N ALA A 256 -14.88 -12.82 -6.61
CA ALA A 256 -15.96 -11.97 -6.11
C ALA A 256 -16.14 -10.65 -6.90
N CYS A 257 -15.08 -10.18 -7.58
CA CYS A 257 -15.14 -8.96 -8.40
C CYS A 257 -15.74 -9.21 -9.79
N PHE A 258 -15.77 -10.45 -10.30
CA PHE A 258 -16.24 -10.73 -11.67
C PHE A 258 -17.69 -10.34 -11.89
N GLU A 259 -18.58 -10.61 -10.92
CA GLU A 259 -19.97 -10.20 -10.98
C GLU A 259 -20.12 -8.67 -11.04
N GLN A 260 -19.30 -7.95 -10.27
CA GLN A 260 -19.30 -6.49 -10.27
C GLN A 260 -18.81 -5.92 -11.61
N VAL A 261 -17.79 -6.53 -12.22
CA VAL A 261 -17.31 -6.15 -13.55
C VAL A 261 -18.40 -6.37 -14.60
N ALA A 262 -19.07 -7.53 -14.60
CA ALA A 262 -20.18 -7.80 -15.50
C ALA A 262 -21.31 -6.76 -15.33
N TYR A 263 -21.70 -6.47 -14.09
CA TYR A 263 -22.71 -5.48 -13.77
C TYR A 263 -22.37 -4.07 -14.25
N GLN A 264 -21.12 -3.61 -14.10
CA GLN A 264 -20.73 -2.29 -14.63
C GLN A 264 -20.72 -2.24 -16.16
N ASN A 265 -20.35 -3.33 -16.83
CA ASN A 265 -20.44 -3.43 -18.30
C ASN A 265 -21.90 -3.34 -18.77
N GLU A 266 -22.81 -4.09 -18.14
CA GLU A 266 -24.24 -4.04 -18.45
C GLU A 266 -24.81 -2.63 -18.27
N LYS A 267 -24.46 -1.97 -17.16
CA LYS A 267 -24.87 -0.57 -16.92
C LYS A 267 -24.33 0.38 -17.98
N TYR A 268 -23.09 0.19 -18.41
CA TYR A 268 -22.47 1.01 -19.44
C TYR A 268 -23.22 0.89 -20.77
N TYR A 269 -23.41 -0.33 -21.26
CA TYR A 269 -24.12 -0.56 -22.52
C TYR A 269 -25.61 -0.23 -22.45
N LYS A 270 -26.24 -0.33 -21.28
CA LYS A 270 -27.61 0.17 -21.10
C LYS A 270 -27.69 1.69 -21.27
N ARG A 271 -26.64 2.42 -20.87
CA ARG A 271 -26.58 3.88 -21.00
C ARG A 271 -26.20 4.30 -22.42
N TYR A 272 -25.27 3.58 -23.06
CA TYR A 272 -24.79 3.85 -24.42
C TYR A 272 -24.94 2.60 -25.30
N PRO A 273 -26.17 2.27 -25.75
CA PRO A 273 -26.42 1.05 -26.52
C PRO A 273 -25.70 1.04 -27.87
N GLN A 274 -25.45 2.21 -28.46
CA GLN A 274 -24.71 2.34 -29.72
C GLN A 274 -23.25 1.88 -29.60
N ASP A 275 -22.65 1.96 -28.40
CA ASP A 275 -21.25 1.59 -28.18
C ASP A 275 -21.03 0.08 -28.30
N ILE A 276 -22.10 -0.73 -28.21
CA ILE A 276 -22.02 -2.19 -28.39
C ILE A 276 -21.45 -2.53 -29.76
N GLU A 277 -22.00 -1.93 -30.82
CA GLU A 277 -21.55 -2.23 -32.19
C GLU A 277 -20.17 -1.63 -32.45
N VAL A 278 -19.90 -0.43 -31.96
CA VAL A 278 -18.57 0.21 -32.08
C VAL A 278 -17.49 -0.66 -31.43
N VAL A 279 -17.70 -1.12 -30.19
CA VAL A 279 -16.74 -1.98 -29.50
C VAL A 279 -16.55 -3.31 -30.25
N ARG A 280 -17.62 -3.91 -30.79
CA ARG A 280 -17.52 -5.14 -31.59
C ARG A 280 -16.69 -4.93 -32.86
N GLU A 281 -16.93 -3.84 -33.58
CA GLU A 281 -16.17 -3.50 -34.78
C GLU A 281 -14.69 -3.35 -34.48
N VAL A 282 -14.33 -2.60 -33.42
CA VAL A 282 -12.94 -2.43 -33.00
C VAL A 282 -12.31 -3.76 -32.58
N VAL A 283 -13.02 -4.57 -31.79
CA VAL A 283 -12.53 -5.90 -31.37
C VAL A 283 -12.26 -6.82 -32.56
N ASN A 284 -13.18 -6.87 -33.52
CA ASN A 284 -13.04 -7.68 -34.73
C ASN A 284 -11.87 -7.19 -35.57
N TYR A 285 -11.76 -5.89 -35.80
CA TYR A 285 -10.64 -5.29 -36.53
C TYR A 285 -9.28 -5.63 -35.87
N LEU A 286 -9.18 -5.51 -34.55
CA LEU A 286 -7.96 -5.87 -33.82
C LEU A 286 -7.65 -7.36 -33.91
N ALA A 287 -8.65 -8.24 -33.90
CA ALA A 287 -8.47 -9.68 -33.99
C ALA A 287 -8.07 -10.15 -35.40
N GLU A 288 -8.60 -9.50 -36.44
CA GLU A 288 -8.35 -9.80 -37.85
C GLU A 288 -7.06 -9.16 -38.38
N SER A 289 -6.54 -8.16 -37.68
CA SER A 289 -5.25 -7.53 -38.00
C SER A 289 -4.11 -8.54 -37.94
N GLU A 290 -3.15 -8.43 -38.85
CA GLU A 290 -1.98 -9.30 -38.90
C GLU A 290 -1.23 -9.31 -37.56
N GLY A 291 -1.06 -10.50 -36.97
CA GLY A 291 -0.45 -10.64 -35.63
C GLY A 291 -1.41 -10.46 -34.44
N GLY A 292 -2.72 -10.30 -34.67
CA GLY A 292 -3.74 -10.26 -33.62
C GLY A 292 -3.81 -8.94 -32.84
N GLY A 293 -3.38 -7.84 -33.47
CA GLY A 293 -3.48 -6.51 -32.92
C GLY A 293 -2.79 -5.44 -33.78
N VAL A 294 -2.84 -4.20 -33.31
CA VAL A 294 -2.32 -3.03 -34.03
C VAL A 294 -1.21 -2.34 -33.23
N PRO A 295 -0.09 -1.94 -33.85
CA PRO A 295 0.96 -1.20 -33.16
C PRO A 295 0.47 0.15 -32.59
N LEU A 296 0.86 0.44 -31.35
CA LEU A 296 0.57 1.72 -30.71
C LEU A 296 1.69 2.74 -30.95
N PRO A 297 1.39 4.05 -31.08
CA PRO A 297 2.41 5.10 -31.24
C PRO A 297 3.42 5.16 -30.10
N SER A 298 3.01 4.77 -28.89
CA SER A 298 3.86 4.69 -27.70
C SER A 298 4.72 3.43 -27.63
N GLY A 299 4.65 2.56 -28.65
CA GLY A 299 5.18 1.20 -28.62
C GLY A 299 4.19 0.19 -28.02
N GLY A 300 4.43 -1.09 -28.30
CA GLY A 300 3.54 -2.20 -27.94
C GLY A 300 2.44 -2.45 -28.99
N ILE A 301 1.59 -3.45 -28.73
CA ILE A 301 0.51 -3.87 -29.61
C ILE A 301 -0.82 -3.78 -28.85
N LEU A 302 -1.77 -3.04 -29.40
CA LEU A 302 -3.16 -3.06 -28.95
C LEU A 302 -3.84 -4.32 -29.47
N THR A 303 -4.22 -5.21 -28.56
CA THR A 303 -4.96 -6.44 -28.86
C THR A 303 -6.41 -6.30 -28.41
N PRO A 304 -7.33 -7.18 -28.83
CA PRO A 304 -8.69 -7.21 -28.29
C PRO A 304 -8.73 -7.26 -26.75
N ARG A 305 -7.85 -8.08 -26.14
CA ARG A 305 -7.73 -8.16 -24.68
C ARG A 305 -7.19 -6.88 -24.07
N GLY A 306 -6.26 -6.22 -24.75
CA GLY A 306 -5.76 -4.90 -24.35
C GLY A 306 -6.84 -3.83 -24.34
N LEU A 307 -7.70 -3.80 -25.37
CA LEU A 307 -8.85 -2.90 -25.44
C LEU A 307 -9.81 -3.12 -24.27
N GLN A 308 -10.09 -4.37 -23.91
CA GLN A 308 -10.97 -4.70 -22.78
C GLN A 308 -10.46 -4.18 -21.42
N LEU A 309 -9.16 -3.89 -21.30
CA LEU A 309 -8.59 -3.27 -20.09
C LEU A 309 -9.00 -1.81 -19.92
N LEU A 310 -9.53 -1.13 -20.96
CA LEU A 310 -10.05 0.23 -20.83
C LEU A 310 -11.12 0.34 -19.74
N GLY A 311 -11.86 -0.74 -19.51
CA GLY A 311 -12.84 -0.83 -18.43
C GLY A 311 -12.24 -0.52 -17.05
N LEU A 312 -10.97 -0.83 -16.79
CA LEU A 312 -10.29 -0.50 -15.53
C LEU A 312 -10.22 1.02 -15.28
N SER A 313 -10.10 1.82 -16.33
CA SER A 313 -9.97 3.27 -16.26
C SER A 313 -11.30 4.03 -16.27
N GLY A 314 -12.39 3.34 -16.63
CA GLY A 314 -13.72 3.94 -16.77
C GLY A 314 -14.76 3.34 -15.84
N LEU A 315 -14.97 2.02 -15.90
CA LEU A 315 -16.06 1.36 -15.19
C LEU A 315 -15.83 1.42 -13.67
N GLY A 316 -16.83 1.92 -12.94
CA GLY A 316 -16.76 2.09 -11.48
C GLY A 316 -16.05 3.38 -11.02
N SER A 317 -15.54 4.21 -11.94
CA SER A 317 -14.99 5.53 -11.64
C SER A 317 -15.99 6.66 -11.88
N SER A 318 -15.84 7.76 -11.15
CA SER A 318 -16.63 8.98 -11.39
C SER A 318 -16.39 9.51 -12.81
N ALA A 319 -17.47 9.84 -13.52
CA ALA A 319 -17.47 10.25 -14.94
C ALA A 319 -16.80 9.24 -15.91
N GLY A 320 -16.56 8.00 -15.46
CA GLY A 320 -15.79 7.04 -16.25
C GLY A 320 -16.57 6.46 -17.43
N PHE A 321 -17.90 6.42 -17.36
CA PHE A 321 -18.74 6.00 -18.47
C PHE A 321 -18.69 7.01 -19.62
N GLU A 322 -18.82 8.30 -19.31
CA GLU A 322 -18.70 9.39 -20.28
C GLU A 322 -17.32 9.39 -20.94
N ARG A 323 -16.25 9.19 -20.16
CA ARG A 323 -14.89 9.10 -20.72
C ARG A 323 -14.72 7.94 -21.70
N LEU A 324 -15.26 6.76 -21.39
CA LEU A 324 -15.21 5.62 -22.31
C LEU A 324 -16.01 5.88 -23.59
N HIS A 325 -17.17 6.49 -23.47
CA HIS A 325 -18.03 6.82 -24.60
C HIS A 325 -17.41 7.87 -25.55
N TYR A 326 -16.53 8.75 -25.05
CA TYR A 326 -15.86 9.77 -25.86
C TYR A 326 -14.59 9.30 -26.57
N LEU A 327 -14.09 8.10 -26.25
CA LEU A 327 -12.95 7.48 -26.94
C LEU A 327 -13.35 6.98 -28.34
#